data_AF-A0A963R5M0-F1
#
_entry.id   AF-A0A963R5M0-F1
#
_cell.length_a   1.000
_cell.length_b   1.000
_cell.length_c   1.000
_cell.angle_alpha   90.00
_cell.angle_beta   90.00
_cell.angle_gamma   90.00
#
_symmetry.space_group_name_H-M   'P 1'
#
loop_
_entity.id
_entity.type
_entity.pdbx_description
1 polymer ?
#
loop_
_entity_poly.entity_id
_entity_poly.type
_entity_poly.pdbx_seq_one_letter_code
_entity_poly.pdbx_strand_id
1 'polypeptide(L)'
;MTCKRQNHKAIRFAVSSALAAVLVTGCAGSSHVASAGKYSSQAQASKSQQKLDRSVEKAERVVERNPRDVSARIALADAYLQAGRFDSAATTYNDALALGDTSARTSLSLALADIGSGHDREAVAILDDVGDSLPASDLGLALALAGETSRGVAILAEALRDGEDTPKLRQNLAYAYALDGRWREARLMAAQDVPADQLDARISNWAMQGKPEDFQKRVAGLLRAPVRSDAGQPASIALNDAPSAVWPETAAVAPAGELPPVDQLSSQAFSQPEQSAPVDASPVETAPAPSVSFAAAFAEPKAATFSEPESATEPKFVSRPVIQPVPARKVAQNRQASRPVAQHTASKSLEESTHLVQLGSFSSEASAERAWKIFVMRNPELKNYEMVITPAVVRGKNYWRVAAAGFDKRSAGNLCSNVKSHGHGCIAYAADRPLPGAMPARGSSGPMMARR
;
A
#
# COMPACT_ATOMS: atom_id res chain seq x y z
N MET A 1 -63.14 -70.13 40.44
CA MET A 1 -62.20 -69.46 39.51
C MET A 1 -60.91 -70.22 39.54
N THR A 2 -60.85 -71.20 38.64
CA THR A 2 -59.78 -72.18 38.47
C THR A 2 -59.65 -72.39 36.98
N CYS A 3 -58.47 -72.86 36.60
CA CYS A 3 -58.11 -73.47 35.33
C CYS A 3 -57.86 -72.56 34.12
N LYS A 4 -56.98 -72.89 33.18
CA LYS A 4 -55.87 -73.88 33.04
C LYS A 4 -55.62 -73.92 31.53
N ARG A 5 -54.34 -73.82 31.11
CA ARG A 5 -53.79 -74.36 29.84
C ARG A 5 -54.43 -73.79 28.54
N GLN A 6 -53.81 -73.82 27.38
CA GLN A 6 -52.61 -74.45 26.85
C GLN A 6 -52.25 -73.70 25.55
N ASN A 7 -50.97 -73.76 25.17
CA ASN A 7 -50.41 -74.03 23.83
C ASN A 7 -51.26 -73.71 22.57
N HIS A 8 -50.71 -73.18 21.48
CA HIS A 8 -49.70 -73.87 20.66
C HIS A 8 -49.03 -72.93 19.65
N LYS A 9 -47.81 -73.33 19.28
CA LYS A 9 -46.94 -72.80 18.24
C LYS A 9 -47.50 -73.01 16.83
N ALA A 10 -46.96 -72.18 15.92
CA ALA A 10 -46.81 -72.40 14.47
C ALA A 10 -48.12 -72.30 13.67
N ILE A 11 -48.16 -71.68 12.50
CA ILE A 11 -47.53 -72.16 11.27
C ILE A 11 -47.42 -71.01 10.25
N ARG A 12 -46.38 -71.15 9.41
CA ARG A 12 -45.93 -70.32 8.29
C ARG A 12 -46.88 -70.40 7.08
N PHE A 13 -46.51 -69.59 6.07
CA PHE A 13 -46.95 -69.56 4.66
C PHE A 13 -48.19 -68.70 4.40
N ALA A 14 -48.31 -67.97 3.30
CA ALA A 14 -47.41 -67.47 2.26
C ALA A 14 -48.31 -66.70 1.28
N VAL A 15 -47.80 -65.57 0.75
CA VAL A 15 -47.99 -65.12 -0.64
C VAL A 15 -49.40 -64.63 -1.07
N SER A 16 -49.43 -63.31 -1.34
CA SER A 16 -50.18 -62.59 -2.40
C SER A 16 -51.71 -62.57 -2.30
N SER A 17 -52.43 -61.43 -2.32
CA SER A 17 -52.31 -60.34 -3.30
C SER A 17 -53.16 -59.13 -2.86
N ALA A 18 -52.71 -57.93 -3.24
CA ALA A 18 -53.49 -56.76 -3.64
C ALA A 18 -54.15 -55.81 -2.60
N LEU A 19 -53.62 -54.58 -2.64
CA LEU A 19 -54.26 -53.25 -2.45
C LEU A 19 -54.80 -52.84 -1.06
N ALA A 20 -54.01 -52.02 -0.36
CA ALA A 20 -54.45 -50.69 0.08
C ALA A 20 -53.23 -49.81 0.47
N ALA A 21 -53.30 -48.54 0.08
CA ALA A 21 -52.26 -47.53 0.11
C ALA A 21 -51.73 -47.15 1.50
N VAL A 22 -50.40 -46.93 1.61
CA VAL A 22 -49.81 -45.75 2.28
C VAL A 22 -48.45 -45.46 1.60
N LEU A 23 -48.36 -44.32 0.90
CA LEU A 23 -47.09 -43.74 0.47
C LEU A 23 -46.39 -43.12 1.69
N VAL A 24 -45.34 -43.78 2.19
CA VAL A 24 -44.29 -43.10 2.96
C VAL A 24 -43.05 -43.04 2.09
N THR A 25 -42.96 -41.98 1.29
CA THR A 25 -41.77 -41.64 0.53
C THR A 25 -40.70 -41.20 1.51
N GLY A 26 -39.75 -42.11 1.80
CA GLY A 26 -38.51 -41.78 2.49
C GLY A 26 -37.58 -41.01 1.56
N CYS A 27 -37.51 -39.69 1.72
CA CYS A 27 -36.39 -38.91 1.21
C CYS A 27 -35.17 -39.19 2.08
N ALA A 28 -34.30 -40.09 1.61
CA ALA A 28 -32.91 -40.14 2.07
C ALA A 28 -32.24 -38.81 1.68
N GLY A 29 -31.70 -38.13 2.69
CA GLY A 29 -31.24 -36.76 2.61
C GLY A 29 -30.00 -36.55 1.74
N SER A 30 -29.99 -35.40 1.08
CA SER A 30 -28.81 -34.77 0.49
C SER A 30 -28.67 -33.35 1.05
N SER A 31 -28.51 -33.24 2.36
CA SER A 31 -28.16 -31.99 3.04
C SER A 31 -26.64 -31.78 3.05
N HIS A 32 -25.99 -31.67 1.88
CA HIS A 32 -24.54 -31.38 1.82
C HIS A 32 -24.18 -30.53 0.58
N VAL A 33 -24.64 -29.27 0.50
CA VAL A 33 -24.07 -28.28 -0.45
C VAL A 33 -23.55 -27.02 0.26
N ALA A 34 -23.90 -26.79 1.53
CA ALA A 34 -23.36 -25.66 2.31
C ALA A 34 -21.92 -25.87 2.84
N SER A 35 -21.34 -27.08 2.71
CA SER A 35 -20.01 -27.40 3.25
C SER A 35 -18.88 -27.34 2.20
N ALA A 36 -19.19 -27.56 0.91
CA ALA A 36 -18.20 -27.55 -0.16
C ALA A 36 -17.51 -26.19 -0.33
N GLY A 37 -18.24 -25.08 -0.14
CA GLY A 37 -17.67 -23.71 -0.15
C GLY A 37 -16.78 -23.39 1.05
N LYS A 38 -17.04 -24.00 2.21
CA LYS A 38 -16.23 -23.83 3.42
C LYS A 38 -14.93 -24.65 3.34
N TYR A 39 -14.99 -25.86 2.77
CA TYR A 39 -13.79 -26.67 2.53
C TYR A 39 -12.94 -26.13 1.37
N SER A 40 -13.53 -25.55 0.32
CA SER A 40 -12.78 -24.97 -0.80
C SER A 40 -12.02 -23.70 -0.39
N SER A 41 -12.65 -22.80 0.38
CA SER A 41 -12.00 -21.60 0.93
C SER A 41 -10.93 -21.93 1.98
N GLN A 42 -11.17 -22.93 2.85
CA GLN A 42 -10.15 -23.44 3.77
C GLN A 42 -8.97 -24.09 3.04
N ALA A 43 -9.21 -24.89 2.00
CA ALA A 43 -8.15 -25.50 1.20
C ALA A 43 -7.36 -24.47 0.37
N GLN A 44 -8.00 -23.38 -0.06
CA GLN A 44 -7.32 -22.26 -0.72
C GLN A 44 -6.48 -21.46 0.27
N ALA A 45 -7.00 -21.20 1.48
CA ALA A 45 -6.26 -20.54 2.55
C ALA A 45 -5.05 -21.37 3.03
N SER A 46 -5.19 -22.69 3.15
CA SER A 46 -4.06 -23.56 3.52
C SER A 46 -3.00 -23.61 2.41
N LYS A 47 -3.40 -23.64 1.13
CA LYS A 47 -2.48 -23.55 0.00
C LYS A 47 -1.75 -22.21 -0.08
N SER A 48 -2.42 -21.10 0.19
CA SER A 48 -1.77 -19.78 0.21
C SER A 48 -0.78 -19.68 1.37
N GLN A 49 -1.15 -20.17 2.56
CA GLN A 49 -0.27 -20.22 3.71
C GLN A 49 0.98 -21.07 3.43
N GLN A 50 0.82 -22.26 2.86
CA GLN A 50 1.95 -23.12 2.48
C GLN A 50 2.87 -22.48 1.42
N LYS A 51 2.36 -21.57 0.59
CA LYS A 51 3.19 -20.81 -0.36
C LYS A 51 4.00 -19.73 0.36
N LEU A 52 3.38 -19.02 1.30
CA LEU A 52 4.04 -18.00 2.11
C LEU A 52 5.14 -18.61 2.98
N ASP A 53 4.85 -19.72 3.66
CA ASP A 53 5.83 -20.43 4.50
C ASP A 53 7.03 -20.91 3.68
N ARG A 54 6.80 -21.46 2.48
CA ARG A 54 7.90 -21.84 1.56
C ARG A 54 8.69 -20.64 1.04
N SER A 55 8.05 -19.48 0.89
CA SER A 55 8.73 -18.25 0.48
C SER A 55 9.68 -17.78 1.58
N VAL A 56 9.20 -17.79 2.82
CA VAL A 56 10.01 -17.48 4.01
C VAL A 56 11.19 -18.43 4.12
N GLU A 57 10.97 -19.74 4.09
CA GLU A 57 12.02 -20.76 4.21
C GLU A 57 13.11 -20.64 3.12
N LYS A 58 12.73 -20.22 1.90
CA LYS A 58 13.69 -19.96 0.83
C LYS A 58 14.51 -18.70 1.10
N ALA A 59 13.88 -17.63 1.55
CA ALA A 59 14.55 -16.38 1.86
C ALA A 59 15.49 -16.52 3.08
N GLU A 60 15.07 -17.26 4.11
CA GLU A 60 15.90 -17.58 5.29
C GLU A 60 17.19 -18.29 4.85
N ARG A 61 17.09 -19.32 4.00
CA ARG A 61 18.26 -20.01 3.44
C ARG A 61 19.18 -19.14 2.57
N VAL A 62 18.69 -18.04 2.01
CA VAL A 62 19.54 -17.10 1.28
C VAL A 62 20.33 -16.25 2.26
N VAL A 63 19.67 -15.76 3.32
CA VAL A 63 20.32 -14.97 4.39
C VAL A 63 21.29 -15.83 5.20
N GLU A 64 21.00 -17.11 5.46
CA GLU A 64 21.95 -18.04 6.10
C GLU A 64 23.28 -18.15 5.35
N ARG A 65 23.24 -18.12 4.02
CA ARG A 65 24.45 -18.20 3.18
C ARG A 65 25.15 -16.86 3.03
N ASN A 66 24.39 -15.76 3.05
CA ASN A 66 24.92 -14.41 2.91
C ASN A 66 24.37 -13.49 4.03
N PRO A 67 24.85 -13.61 5.28
CA PRO A 67 24.22 -12.94 6.42
C PRO A 67 24.33 -11.43 6.43
N ARG A 68 25.18 -10.83 5.58
CA ARG A 68 25.39 -9.38 5.49
C ARG A 68 24.90 -8.78 4.17
N ASP A 69 24.25 -9.57 3.31
CA ASP A 69 23.65 -9.07 2.08
C ASP A 69 22.35 -8.32 2.42
N VAL A 70 22.40 -6.99 2.26
CA VAL A 70 21.30 -6.06 2.49
C VAL A 70 20.07 -6.43 1.64
N SER A 71 20.27 -6.75 0.35
CA SER A 71 19.15 -7.04 -0.55
C SER A 71 18.48 -8.36 -0.19
N ALA A 72 19.26 -9.37 0.21
CA ALA A 72 18.72 -10.63 0.71
C ALA A 72 17.90 -10.44 1.99
N ARG A 73 18.36 -9.59 2.91
CA ARG A 73 17.63 -9.26 4.14
C ARG A 73 16.34 -8.51 3.89
N ILE A 74 16.33 -7.53 2.99
CA ILE A 74 15.09 -6.84 2.59
C ILE A 74 14.10 -7.84 1.99
N ALA A 75 14.56 -8.75 1.12
CA ALA A 75 13.69 -9.77 0.53
C ALA A 75 13.12 -10.75 1.58
N LEU A 76 13.91 -11.11 2.60
CA LEU A 76 13.44 -11.90 3.73
C LEU A 76 12.40 -11.14 4.57
N ALA A 77 12.66 -9.87 4.88
CA ALA A 77 11.75 -9.03 5.63
C ALA A 77 10.41 -8.83 4.90
N ASP A 78 10.45 -8.61 3.58
CA ASP A 78 9.27 -8.56 2.71
C ASP A 78 8.48 -9.89 2.74
N ALA A 79 9.19 -11.02 2.75
CA ALA A 79 8.56 -12.34 2.86
C ALA A 79 7.90 -12.55 4.23
N TYR A 80 8.51 -12.08 5.32
CA TYR A 80 7.92 -12.09 6.65
C TYR A 80 6.67 -11.21 6.73
N LEU A 81 6.70 -9.98 6.19
CA LEU A 81 5.54 -9.10 6.11
C LEU A 81 4.36 -9.77 5.40
N GLN A 82 4.60 -10.34 4.22
CA GLN A 82 3.57 -11.04 3.44
C GLN A 82 3.04 -12.28 4.16
N ALA A 83 3.88 -12.94 4.94
CA ALA A 83 3.50 -14.07 5.78
C ALA A 83 2.76 -13.66 7.07
N GLY A 84 2.63 -12.36 7.36
CA GLY A 84 2.01 -11.85 8.60
C GLY A 84 2.88 -12.00 9.85
N ARG A 85 4.20 -12.22 9.66
CA ARG A 85 5.20 -12.35 10.72
C ARG A 85 5.85 -10.99 10.97
N PHE A 86 5.12 -10.12 11.66
CA PHE A 86 5.47 -8.71 11.79
C PHE A 86 6.71 -8.46 12.65
N ASP A 87 6.88 -9.16 13.78
CA ASP A 87 8.08 -9.03 14.63
C ASP A 87 9.36 -9.47 13.90
N SER A 88 9.28 -10.58 13.16
CA SER A 88 10.39 -11.10 12.35
C SER A 88 10.74 -10.14 11.21
N ALA A 89 9.72 -9.54 10.58
CA ALA A 89 9.92 -8.54 9.55
C ALA A 89 10.61 -7.29 10.12
N ALA A 90 10.12 -6.76 11.25
CA ALA A 90 10.69 -5.58 11.89
C ALA A 90 12.17 -5.80 12.27
N THR A 91 12.48 -6.95 12.88
CA THR A 91 13.87 -7.33 13.20
C THR A 91 14.75 -7.37 11.94
N THR A 92 14.27 -8.01 10.87
CA THR A 92 15.06 -8.19 9.65
C THR A 92 15.23 -6.90 8.85
N TYR A 93 14.25 -5.99 8.85
CA TYR A 93 14.42 -4.66 8.27
C TYR A 93 15.42 -3.82 9.07
N ASN A 94 15.37 -3.87 10.41
CA ASN A 94 16.37 -3.20 11.25
C ASN A 94 17.78 -3.71 10.94
N ASP A 95 17.97 -5.02 10.74
CA ASP A 95 19.25 -5.57 10.30
C ASP A 95 19.70 -5.00 8.94
N ALA A 96 18.77 -4.83 7.99
CA ALA A 96 19.08 -4.25 6.68
C ALA A 96 19.50 -2.77 6.79
N LEU A 97 18.82 -1.99 7.63
CA LEU A 97 19.20 -0.59 7.92
C LEU A 97 20.56 -0.52 8.62
N ALA A 98 20.84 -1.41 9.58
CA ALA A 98 22.13 -1.50 10.27
C ALA A 98 23.29 -1.85 9.32
N LEU A 99 23.00 -2.60 8.25
CA LEU A 99 23.95 -2.93 7.19
C LEU A 99 24.08 -1.83 6.11
N GLY A 100 23.33 -0.74 6.23
CA GLY A 100 23.49 0.47 5.42
C GLY A 100 22.39 0.72 4.39
N ASP A 101 21.24 0.03 4.45
CA ASP A 101 20.09 0.47 3.66
C ASP A 101 19.56 1.82 4.17
N THR A 102 19.32 2.75 3.26
CA THR A 102 18.80 4.09 3.57
C THR A 102 17.52 4.39 2.79
N SER A 103 16.81 3.34 2.35
CA SER A 103 15.65 3.51 1.49
C SER A 103 14.43 3.90 2.31
N ALA A 104 13.75 4.98 1.88
CA ALA A 104 12.46 5.38 2.44
C ALA A 104 11.43 4.25 2.36
N ARG A 105 11.51 3.40 1.32
CA ARG A 105 10.62 2.25 1.16
C ARG A 105 10.84 1.21 2.27
N THR A 106 12.09 0.88 2.57
CA THR A 106 12.42 -0.08 3.65
C THR A 106 11.97 0.46 4.99
N SER A 107 12.18 1.75 5.24
CA SER A 107 11.75 2.41 6.47
C SER A 107 10.22 2.43 6.62
N LEU A 108 9.47 2.67 5.53
CA LEU A 108 8.01 2.53 5.53
C LEU A 108 7.58 1.08 5.82
N SER A 109 8.22 0.09 5.19
CA SER A 109 7.91 -1.32 5.45
C SER A 109 8.20 -1.73 6.89
N LEU A 110 9.30 -1.22 7.48
CA LEU A 110 9.63 -1.39 8.89
C LEU A 110 8.54 -0.76 9.77
N ALA A 111 8.15 0.49 9.51
CA ALA A 111 7.08 1.13 10.27
C ALA A 111 5.76 0.34 10.20
N LEU A 112 5.41 -0.22 9.04
CA LEU A 112 4.23 -1.10 8.92
C LEU A 112 4.39 -2.41 9.70
N ALA A 113 5.60 -2.99 9.73
CA ALA A 113 5.89 -4.16 10.55
C ALA A 113 5.75 -3.84 12.05
N ASP A 114 6.26 -2.70 12.49
CA ASP A 114 6.15 -2.24 13.88
C ASP A 114 4.69 -1.98 14.28
N ILE A 115 3.91 -1.29 13.45
CA ILE A 115 2.46 -1.12 13.66
C ILE A 115 1.75 -2.47 13.72
N GLY A 116 2.10 -3.40 12.82
CA GLY A 116 1.54 -4.75 12.79
C GLY A 116 1.86 -5.57 14.05
N SER A 117 2.94 -5.22 14.74
CA SER A 117 3.40 -5.83 16.00
C SER A 117 2.94 -5.05 17.24
N GLY A 118 2.35 -3.87 17.07
CA GLY A 118 1.88 -3.00 18.15
C GLY A 118 2.94 -2.04 18.71
N HIS A 119 4.09 -1.92 18.04
CA HIS A 119 5.17 -0.98 18.35
C HIS A 119 4.91 0.39 17.69
N ASP A 120 3.76 0.99 18.00
CA ASP A 120 3.28 2.20 17.33
C ASP A 120 4.22 3.40 17.54
N ARG A 121 4.88 3.50 18.69
CA ARG A 121 5.79 4.62 19.01
C ARG A 121 7.06 4.56 18.18
N GLU A 122 7.62 3.37 18.04
CA GLU A 122 8.79 3.06 17.23
C GLU A 122 8.47 3.36 15.76
N ALA A 123 7.31 2.91 15.28
CA ALA A 123 6.84 3.20 13.93
C ALA A 123 6.71 4.72 13.66
N VAL A 124 6.12 5.49 14.59
CA VAL A 124 6.02 6.95 14.45
C VAL A 124 7.39 7.61 14.38
N ALA A 125 8.35 7.19 15.21
CA ALA A 125 9.71 7.73 15.19
C ALA A 125 10.39 7.50 13.83
N ILE A 126 10.22 6.30 13.25
CA ILE A 126 10.74 5.98 11.91
C ILE A 126 10.08 6.85 10.84
N LEU A 127 8.76 7.01 10.90
CA LEU A 127 8.02 7.85 9.94
C LEU A 127 8.40 9.34 10.04
N ASP A 128 8.70 9.82 11.25
CA ASP A 128 9.18 11.17 11.50
C ASP A 128 10.58 11.43 10.94
N ASP A 129 11.48 10.44 11.05
CA ASP A 129 12.83 10.52 10.48
C ASP A 129 12.81 10.53 8.95
N VAL A 130 12.01 9.66 8.34
CA VAL A 130 11.91 9.56 6.87
C VAL A 130 11.21 10.78 6.27
N GLY A 131 10.13 11.25 6.92
CA GLY A 131 9.40 12.47 6.59
C GLY A 131 9.05 12.62 5.11
N ASP A 132 9.42 13.76 4.52
CA ASP A 132 9.09 14.17 3.15
C ASP A 132 9.72 13.28 2.05
N SER A 133 10.58 12.33 2.41
CA SER A 133 11.11 11.33 1.46
C SER A 133 10.03 10.33 1.01
N LEU A 134 8.95 10.21 1.79
CA LEU A 134 7.78 9.41 1.44
C LEU A 134 6.73 10.26 0.72
N PRO A 135 5.98 9.67 -0.23
CA PRO A 135 4.76 10.29 -0.74
C PRO A 135 3.80 10.59 0.41
N ALA A 136 3.16 11.77 0.39
CA ALA A 136 2.23 12.19 1.44
C ALA A 136 1.08 11.18 1.64
N SER A 137 0.64 10.53 0.56
CA SER A 137 -0.35 9.45 0.58
C SER A 137 0.05 8.24 1.43
N ASP A 138 1.34 7.90 1.43
CA ASP A 138 1.89 6.76 2.16
C ASP A 138 2.22 7.15 3.61
N LEU A 139 2.89 8.30 3.81
CA LEU A 139 3.21 8.83 5.13
C LEU A 139 1.95 9.07 5.97
N GLY A 140 0.95 9.74 5.40
CA GLY A 140 -0.28 10.07 6.12
C GLY A 140 -1.12 8.84 6.47
N LEU A 141 -1.13 7.81 5.60
CA LEU A 141 -1.79 6.54 5.93
C LEU A 141 -1.04 5.78 7.03
N ALA A 142 0.29 5.71 6.94
CA ALA A 142 1.12 5.01 7.93
C ALA A 142 0.99 5.63 9.32
N LEU A 143 1.01 6.97 9.41
CA LEU A 143 0.76 7.68 10.68
C LEU A 143 -0.64 7.41 11.23
N ALA A 144 -1.67 7.40 10.37
CA ALA A 144 -3.02 7.08 10.83
C ALA A 144 -3.15 5.64 11.37
N LEU A 145 -2.42 4.69 10.77
CA LEU A 145 -2.38 3.30 11.23
C LEU A 145 -1.64 3.15 12.57
N ALA A 146 -0.59 3.94 12.80
CA ALA A 146 0.18 4.00 14.04
C ALA A 146 -0.52 4.76 15.19
N GLY A 147 -1.80 5.11 15.02
CA GLY A 147 -2.59 5.82 16.04
C GLY A 147 -2.49 7.35 15.98
N GLU A 148 -1.61 7.92 15.17
CA GLU A 148 -1.53 9.37 14.89
C GLU A 148 -2.59 9.79 13.84
N THR A 149 -3.85 9.41 14.08
CA THR A 149 -4.97 9.54 13.13
C THR A 149 -5.19 10.97 12.66
N SER A 150 -5.19 11.92 13.59
CA SER A 150 -5.40 13.34 13.27
C SER A 150 -4.24 13.93 12.45
N ARG A 151 -3.00 13.52 12.73
CA ARG A 151 -1.81 13.91 11.94
C ARG A 151 -1.85 13.32 10.53
N GLY A 152 -2.17 12.03 10.43
CA GLY A 152 -2.34 11.34 9.16
C GLY A 152 -3.43 11.99 8.28
N VAL A 153 -4.59 12.29 8.86
CA VAL A 153 -5.66 13.04 8.20
C VAL A 153 -5.18 14.41 7.71
N ALA A 154 -4.42 15.15 8.51
CA ALA A 154 -3.93 16.47 8.13
C ALA A 154 -3.02 16.40 6.89
N ILE A 155 -2.06 15.46 6.86
CA ILE A 155 -1.15 15.26 5.72
C ILE A 155 -1.92 14.87 4.47
N LEU A 156 -2.82 13.89 4.57
CA LEU A 156 -3.60 13.40 3.43
C LEU A 156 -4.56 14.47 2.89
N ALA A 157 -5.20 15.24 3.78
CA ALA A 157 -6.09 16.33 3.38
C ALA A 157 -5.31 17.48 2.72
N GLU A 158 -4.10 17.76 3.17
CA GLU A 158 -3.25 18.78 2.55
C GLU A 158 -2.78 18.36 1.16
N ALA A 159 -2.29 17.12 1.01
CA ALA A 159 -1.93 16.58 -0.31
C ALA A 159 -3.09 16.66 -1.31
N LEU A 160 -4.32 16.40 -0.85
CA LEU A 160 -5.51 16.52 -1.68
C LEU A 160 -5.78 17.99 -2.10
N ARG A 161 -5.60 18.95 -1.19
CA ARG A 161 -5.73 20.40 -1.48
C ARG A 161 -4.64 20.90 -2.44
N ASP A 162 -3.43 20.37 -2.32
CA ASP A 162 -2.33 20.65 -3.25
C ASP A 162 -2.54 20.04 -4.64
N GLY A 163 -3.59 19.23 -4.78
CA GLY A 163 -4.09 18.70 -6.04
C GLY A 163 -3.59 17.31 -6.36
N GLU A 164 -3.10 16.54 -5.39
CA GLU A 164 -2.83 15.10 -5.55
C GLU A 164 -4.14 14.29 -5.53
N ASP A 165 -5.11 14.65 -6.38
CA ASP A 165 -6.44 14.05 -6.42
C ASP A 165 -6.45 12.69 -7.14
N THR A 166 -5.91 11.68 -6.45
CA THR A 166 -5.87 10.29 -6.93
C THR A 166 -6.87 9.43 -6.16
N PRO A 167 -7.44 8.37 -6.78
CA PRO A 167 -8.28 7.41 -6.05
C PRO A 167 -7.57 6.82 -4.83
N LYS A 168 -6.25 6.55 -4.93
CA LYS A 168 -5.45 6.08 -3.79
C LYS A 168 -5.48 7.09 -2.64
N LEU A 169 -5.19 8.36 -2.90
CA LEU A 169 -5.18 9.39 -1.84
C LEU A 169 -6.57 9.55 -1.21
N ARG A 170 -7.64 9.61 -2.02
CA ARG A 170 -9.01 9.73 -1.51
C ARG A 170 -9.40 8.54 -0.64
N GLN A 171 -9.08 7.32 -1.06
CA GLN A 171 -9.36 6.13 -0.28
C GLN A 171 -8.53 6.04 1.01
N ASN A 172 -7.25 6.45 0.97
CA ASN A 172 -6.42 6.55 2.16
C ASN A 172 -6.98 7.59 3.14
N LEU A 173 -7.40 8.76 2.65
CA LEU A 173 -8.01 9.81 3.47
C LEU A 173 -9.36 9.37 4.05
N ALA A 174 -10.19 8.68 3.27
CA ALA A 174 -11.45 8.10 3.74
C ALA A 174 -11.20 7.11 4.89
N TYR A 175 -10.18 6.26 4.75
CA TYR A 175 -9.83 5.30 5.78
C TYR A 175 -9.22 5.97 7.01
N ALA A 176 -8.36 6.98 6.84
CA ALA A 176 -7.81 7.76 7.94
C ALA A 176 -8.93 8.50 8.73
N TYR A 177 -9.94 9.05 8.05
CA TYR A 177 -11.13 9.58 8.73
C TYR A 177 -11.87 8.53 9.54
N ALA A 178 -11.97 7.29 9.04
CA ALA A 178 -12.62 6.20 9.76
C ALA A 178 -11.85 5.84 11.03
N LEU A 179 -10.51 5.77 10.95
CA LEU A 179 -9.64 5.53 12.12
C LEU A 179 -9.71 6.67 13.15
N ASP A 180 -9.85 7.91 12.69
CA ASP A 180 -10.04 9.10 13.53
C ASP A 180 -11.46 9.21 14.13
N GLY A 181 -12.37 8.28 13.81
CA GLY A 181 -13.76 8.28 14.27
C GLY A 181 -14.68 9.27 13.53
N ARG A 182 -14.19 9.91 12.46
CA ARG A 182 -14.92 10.87 11.62
C ARG A 182 -15.73 10.17 10.52
N TRP A 183 -16.68 9.34 10.95
CA TRP A 183 -17.45 8.42 10.09
C TRP A 183 -18.20 9.09 8.93
N ARG A 184 -18.69 10.31 9.15
CA ARG A 184 -19.41 11.05 8.11
C ARG A 184 -18.46 11.46 6.99
N GLU A 185 -17.32 12.04 7.33
CA GLU A 185 -16.26 12.39 6.38
C GLU A 185 -15.68 11.16 5.68
N ALA A 186 -15.47 10.07 6.41
CA ALA A 186 -15.04 8.79 5.86
C ALA A 186 -16.00 8.30 4.77
N ARG A 187 -17.31 8.28 5.06
CA ARG A 187 -18.33 7.84 4.09
C ARG A 187 -18.39 8.76 2.87
N LEU A 188 -18.37 10.08 3.07
CA LEU A 188 -18.42 11.04 1.96
C LEU A 188 -17.19 10.93 1.04
N MET A 189 -16.00 10.73 1.61
CA MET A 189 -14.78 10.57 0.83
C MET A 189 -14.76 9.21 0.13
N ALA A 190 -15.13 8.12 0.82
CA ALA A 190 -15.17 6.78 0.23
C ALA A 190 -16.17 6.69 -0.94
N ALA A 191 -17.32 7.36 -0.84
CA ALA A 191 -18.36 7.37 -1.87
C ALA A 191 -17.91 7.94 -3.22
N GLN A 192 -16.76 8.62 -3.29
CA GLN A 192 -16.22 9.13 -4.55
C GLN A 192 -15.70 8.02 -5.46
N ASP A 193 -15.22 6.90 -4.90
CA ASP A 193 -14.64 5.79 -5.66
C ASP A 193 -15.33 4.44 -5.39
N VAL A 194 -16.28 4.39 -4.46
CA VAL A 194 -16.95 3.15 -4.04
C VAL A 194 -18.43 3.21 -4.41
N PRO A 195 -18.94 2.22 -5.19
CA PRO A 195 -20.36 2.12 -5.50
C PRO A 195 -21.25 2.13 -4.25
N ALA A 196 -22.43 2.74 -4.37
CA ALA A 196 -23.34 2.95 -3.24
C ALA A 196 -23.78 1.64 -2.57
N ASP A 197 -23.93 0.56 -3.33
CA ASP A 197 -24.28 -0.78 -2.86
C ASP A 197 -23.16 -1.44 -2.03
N GLN A 198 -21.91 -1.01 -2.19
CA GLN A 198 -20.73 -1.54 -1.48
C GLN A 198 -20.26 -0.65 -0.33
N LEU A 199 -20.68 0.61 -0.33
CA LEU A 199 -20.19 1.63 0.60
C LEU A 199 -20.48 1.26 2.06
N ASP A 200 -21.69 0.82 2.37
CA ASP A 200 -22.07 0.47 3.74
C ASP A 200 -21.30 -0.73 4.30
N ALA A 201 -21.08 -1.75 3.46
CA ALA A 201 -20.26 -2.90 3.83
C ALA A 201 -18.81 -2.49 4.10
N ARG A 202 -18.25 -1.60 3.28
CA ARG A 202 -16.89 -1.08 3.45
C ARG A 202 -16.74 -0.27 4.75
N ILE A 203 -17.64 0.67 5.01
CA ILE A 203 -17.61 1.48 6.24
C ILE A 203 -17.79 0.59 7.48
N SER A 204 -18.68 -0.40 7.42
CA SER A 204 -18.86 -1.37 8.51
C SER A 204 -17.61 -2.21 8.75
N ASN A 205 -16.91 -2.63 7.68
CA ASN A 205 -15.65 -3.37 7.78
C ASN A 205 -14.54 -2.54 8.45
N TRP A 206 -14.43 -1.26 8.11
CA TRP A 206 -13.49 -0.35 8.78
C TRP A 206 -13.85 -0.13 10.25
N ALA A 207 -15.14 0.03 10.58
CA ALA A 207 -15.60 0.16 11.96
C ALA A 207 -15.25 -1.06 12.82
N MET A 208 -15.35 -2.27 12.27
CA MET A 208 -14.98 -3.50 12.99
C MET A 208 -13.48 -3.61 13.27
N GLN A 209 -12.62 -2.92 12.51
CA GLN A 209 -11.15 -2.98 12.63
C GLN A 209 -10.54 -1.68 13.20
N GLY A 210 -11.37 -0.67 13.49
CA GLY A 210 -10.92 0.64 13.96
C GLY A 210 -10.49 0.69 15.42
N LYS A 211 -10.67 -0.40 16.18
CA LYS A 211 -10.27 -0.42 17.60
C LYS A 211 -8.75 -0.45 17.74
N PRO A 212 -8.13 0.31 18.66
CA PRO A 212 -6.67 0.36 18.79
C PRO A 212 -5.99 -1.02 18.81
N GLU A 213 -6.57 -1.98 19.56
CA GLU A 213 -6.08 -3.35 19.73
C GLU A 213 -6.09 -4.21 18.45
N ASP A 214 -6.82 -3.82 17.41
CA ASP A 214 -6.90 -4.56 16.15
C ASP A 214 -5.79 -4.15 15.16
N PHE A 215 -4.67 -3.59 15.64
CA PHE A 215 -3.53 -3.13 14.82
C PHE A 215 -3.03 -4.21 13.85
N GLN A 216 -2.83 -5.43 14.36
CA GLN A 216 -2.35 -6.54 13.54
C GLN A 216 -3.33 -6.87 12.42
N LYS A 217 -4.64 -6.85 12.70
CA LYS A 217 -5.68 -7.13 11.70
C LYS A 217 -5.75 -6.02 10.66
N ARG A 218 -5.63 -4.75 11.06
CA ARG A 218 -5.61 -3.60 10.15
C ARG A 218 -4.47 -3.70 9.15
N VAL A 219 -3.24 -3.89 9.65
CA VAL A 219 -2.05 -3.98 8.80
C VAL A 219 -2.11 -5.23 7.93
N ALA A 220 -2.48 -6.39 8.48
CA ALA A 220 -2.64 -7.62 7.71
C ALA A 220 -3.70 -7.48 6.61
N GLY A 221 -4.84 -6.85 6.90
CA GLY A 221 -5.91 -6.58 5.93
C GLY A 221 -5.44 -5.68 4.79
N LEU A 222 -4.68 -4.62 5.10
CA LEU A 222 -4.09 -3.72 4.10
C LEU A 222 -3.09 -4.44 3.20
N LEU A 223 -2.22 -5.27 3.78
CA LEU A 223 -1.17 -6.01 3.08
C LEU A 223 -1.65 -7.31 2.44
N ARG A 224 -2.91 -7.70 2.67
CA ARG A 224 -3.46 -9.03 2.33
C ARG A 224 -2.63 -10.18 2.91
N ALA A 225 -2.03 -9.95 4.06
CA ALA A 225 -1.30 -10.94 4.83
C ALA A 225 -2.26 -11.71 5.75
N PRO A 226 -1.95 -12.97 6.12
CA PRO A 226 -2.70 -13.68 7.14
C PRO A 226 -2.40 -13.11 8.54
N VAL A 227 -3.39 -13.15 9.43
CA VAL A 227 -3.16 -12.86 10.86
C VAL A 227 -2.68 -14.15 11.53
N ARG A 228 -1.46 -14.13 12.08
CA ARG A 228 -0.85 -15.28 12.77
C ARG A 228 0.01 -14.83 13.94
N SER A 229 0.31 -15.76 14.84
CA SER A 229 1.36 -15.55 15.84
C SER A 229 2.73 -15.56 15.16
N ASP A 230 3.63 -14.70 15.62
CA ASP A 230 5.03 -14.67 15.23
C ASP A 230 5.91 -15.03 16.44
N ALA A 231 6.83 -15.97 16.24
CA ALA A 231 7.79 -16.38 17.27
C ALA A 231 9.11 -15.58 17.20
N GLY A 232 9.21 -14.65 16.25
CA GLY A 232 10.45 -13.92 15.96
C GLY A 232 11.36 -14.68 15.00
N GLN A 233 12.43 -14.02 14.60
CA GLN A 233 13.38 -14.54 13.62
C GLN A 233 14.16 -15.76 14.19
N PRO A 234 14.43 -16.81 13.39
CA PRO A 234 15.31 -17.91 13.81
C PRO A 234 16.71 -17.42 14.23
N ALA A 235 17.24 -17.97 15.31
CA ALA A 235 18.56 -17.58 15.83
C ALA A 235 19.73 -17.86 14.86
N SER A 236 19.56 -18.76 13.88
CA SER A 236 20.60 -19.08 12.88
C SER A 236 20.91 -17.92 11.93
N ILE A 237 19.97 -16.98 11.75
CA ILE A 237 20.10 -15.85 10.81
C ILE A 237 20.22 -14.48 11.47
N ALA A 238 20.21 -14.44 12.81
CA ALA A 238 20.40 -13.22 13.58
C ALA A 238 21.72 -12.54 13.18
N LEU A 239 21.67 -11.23 12.96
CA LEU A 239 22.85 -10.46 12.59
C LEU A 239 23.80 -10.35 13.79
N ASN A 240 24.84 -11.17 13.81
CA ASN A 240 25.92 -11.05 14.80
C ASN A 240 26.89 -9.94 14.35
N ASP A 241 27.07 -8.91 15.19
CA ASP A 241 28.02 -7.80 14.97
C ASP A 241 29.50 -8.21 15.07
N ALA A 242 29.79 -9.48 15.29
CA ALA A 242 31.17 -9.95 15.26
C ALA A 242 31.74 -9.78 13.84
N PRO A 243 32.90 -9.11 13.67
CA PRO A 243 33.61 -9.18 12.40
C PRO A 243 33.77 -10.66 12.10
N SER A 244 33.33 -11.09 10.92
CA SER A 244 33.41 -12.46 10.44
C SER A 244 34.74 -13.04 10.89
N ALA A 245 34.69 -13.89 11.93
CA ALA A 245 35.86 -14.57 12.40
C ALA A 245 36.29 -15.43 11.22
N VAL A 246 37.35 -14.97 10.55
CA VAL A 246 38.23 -15.83 9.78
C VAL A 246 38.48 -17.00 10.71
N TRP A 247 38.01 -18.18 10.33
CA TRP A 247 38.41 -19.40 11.00
C TRP A 247 39.93 -19.43 10.88
N PRO A 248 40.71 -19.31 11.97
CA PRO A 248 42.13 -19.53 11.87
C PRO A 248 42.28 -21.02 11.61
N GLU A 249 42.63 -21.34 10.38
CA GLU A 249 43.21 -22.62 10.02
C GLU A 249 44.43 -22.84 10.92
N THR A 250 44.30 -23.81 11.82
CA THR A 250 45.40 -24.50 12.52
C THR A 250 46.38 -23.68 13.36
N ALA A 251 46.31 -23.85 14.68
CA ALA A 251 47.49 -24.01 15.54
C ALA A 251 47.06 -24.61 16.90
N ALA A 252 46.72 -25.90 16.92
CA ALA A 252 46.68 -26.65 18.16
C ALA A 252 48.13 -26.90 18.61
N VAL A 253 48.59 -26.13 19.59
CA VAL A 253 49.82 -26.41 20.33
C VAL A 253 49.52 -27.56 21.28
N ALA A 254 50.11 -28.73 21.01
CA ALA A 254 50.11 -29.86 21.93
C ALA A 254 51.16 -29.64 23.05
N PRO A 255 50.89 -30.01 24.30
CA PRO A 255 51.95 -30.38 25.22
C PRO A 255 52.21 -31.89 25.13
N ALA A 256 53.50 -32.22 25.08
CA ALA A 256 54.02 -33.58 25.11
C ALA A 256 53.69 -34.31 26.42
N GLY A 257 53.39 -35.61 26.33
CA GLY A 257 53.26 -36.52 27.45
C GLY A 257 53.38 -37.99 27.02
N GLU A 258 54.38 -38.64 27.62
CA GLU A 258 54.81 -40.05 27.67
C GLU A 258 53.89 -41.23 27.24
N LEU A 259 54.55 -42.28 26.71
CA LEU A 259 54.16 -43.61 26.16
C LEU A 259 53.41 -44.56 27.16
N PRO A 260 52.75 -45.69 26.73
CA PRO A 260 53.40 -46.94 26.25
C PRO A 260 52.66 -47.72 25.12
N PRO A 261 53.28 -48.80 24.56
CA PRO A 261 52.88 -49.41 23.28
C PRO A 261 52.00 -50.65 23.47
N VAL A 262 51.15 -50.97 22.49
CA VAL A 262 50.64 -52.33 22.27
C VAL A 262 50.37 -52.61 20.80
N ASP A 263 50.76 -53.83 20.45
CA ASP A 263 50.79 -54.49 19.16
C ASP A 263 49.45 -54.56 18.39
N GLN A 264 49.63 -54.58 17.07
CA GLN A 264 48.96 -55.40 16.05
C GLN A 264 47.53 -55.90 16.31
N LEU A 265 46.61 -55.62 15.38
CA LEU A 265 46.03 -56.66 14.52
C LEU A 265 45.14 -56.07 13.39
N SER A 266 45.30 -56.66 12.20
CA SER A 266 44.30 -56.89 11.13
C SER A 266 43.57 -55.69 10.51
N SER A 267 43.89 -55.26 9.28
CA SER A 267 43.58 -55.88 7.98
C SER A 267 42.09 -55.84 7.58
N GLN A 268 41.77 -54.99 6.61
CA GLN A 268 40.95 -55.25 5.40
C GLN A 268 40.74 -53.89 4.72
N ALA A 269 41.50 -53.58 3.66
CA ALA A 269 41.15 -53.87 2.27
C ALA A 269 39.81 -53.21 1.85
N PHE A 270 39.85 -52.23 0.96
CA PHE A 270 39.15 -52.22 -0.34
C PHE A 270 39.42 -50.89 -1.08
N SER A 271 40.25 -51.01 -2.12
CA SER A 271 40.06 -50.48 -3.49
C SER A 271 39.59 -49.03 -3.73
N GLN A 272 40.46 -48.23 -4.34
CA GLN A 272 40.11 -47.39 -5.51
C GLN A 272 39.89 -48.31 -6.73
N PRO A 273 39.29 -47.90 -7.89
CA PRO A 273 39.10 -46.55 -8.45
C PRO A 273 37.63 -46.31 -8.92
N GLU A 274 37.18 -45.15 -9.44
CA GLU A 274 37.38 -44.68 -10.82
C GLU A 274 36.73 -43.30 -11.02
N GLN A 275 37.35 -42.55 -11.92
CA GLN A 275 36.78 -41.37 -12.58
C GLN A 275 35.69 -41.78 -13.58
N SER A 276 34.61 -41.02 -13.66
CA SER A 276 33.86 -40.87 -14.91
C SER A 276 33.31 -39.44 -15.03
N ALA A 277 33.19 -39.04 -16.29
CA ALA A 277 33.29 -37.70 -16.85
C ALA A 277 31.96 -36.90 -16.78
N PRO A 278 31.92 -35.65 -17.31
CA PRO A 278 30.91 -34.65 -17.01
C PRO A 278 29.66 -34.82 -17.88
N VAL A 279 28.50 -34.40 -17.36
CA VAL A 279 27.26 -34.26 -18.13
C VAL A 279 26.71 -32.85 -18.01
N ASP A 280 26.83 -32.16 -19.15
CA ASP A 280 26.04 -31.07 -19.71
C ASP A 280 25.44 -30.00 -18.79
N ALA A 281 26.08 -28.84 -18.86
CA ALA A 281 25.44 -27.55 -18.64
C ALA A 281 24.45 -27.27 -19.79
N SER A 282 23.15 -27.42 -19.51
CA SER A 282 22.11 -26.75 -20.30
C SER A 282 21.88 -25.34 -19.75
N PRO A 283 21.74 -24.32 -20.61
CA PRO A 283 21.61 -22.94 -20.17
C PRO A 283 20.22 -22.74 -19.55
N VAL A 284 20.18 -22.38 -18.27
CA VAL A 284 18.95 -21.89 -17.66
C VAL A 284 18.73 -20.47 -18.20
N GLU A 285 17.80 -20.39 -19.14
CA GLU A 285 17.24 -19.16 -19.66
C GLU A 285 16.64 -18.36 -18.50
N THR A 286 17.30 -17.24 -18.17
CA THR A 286 16.82 -16.24 -17.22
C THR A 286 15.54 -15.60 -17.74
N ALA A 287 14.40 -16.20 -17.40
CA ALA A 287 13.12 -15.54 -17.48
C ALA A 287 13.02 -14.53 -16.31
N PRO A 288 12.69 -13.25 -16.56
CA PRO A 288 12.50 -12.27 -15.49
C PRO A 288 11.31 -12.70 -14.62
N ALA A 289 11.57 -12.81 -13.31
CA ALA A 289 10.52 -13.01 -12.32
C ALA A 289 9.50 -11.86 -12.43
N PRO A 290 8.17 -12.14 -12.45
CA PRO A 290 7.19 -11.07 -12.41
C PRO A 290 7.25 -10.43 -11.02
N SER A 291 7.84 -9.24 -10.94
CA SER A 291 7.66 -8.35 -9.81
C SER A 291 6.19 -7.97 -9.75
N VAL A 292 5.43 -8.60 -8.86
CA VAL A 292 4.09 -8.12 -8.49
C VAL A 292 4.29 -6.82 -7.74
N SER A 293 4.22 -5.73 -8.50
CA SER A 293 4.26 -4.37 -7.96
C SER A 293 2.98 -4.08 -7.20
N PHE A 294 3.05 -3.15 -6.25
CA PHE A 294 1.92 -2.57 -5.51
C PHE A 294 0.77 -2.10 -6.44
N ALA A 295 1.05 -1.86 -7.73
CA ALA A 295 0.04 -1.54 -8.73
C ALA A 295 -0.92 -2.72 -9.04
N ALA A 296 -0.48 -3.97 -8.92
CA ALA A 296 -1.30 -5.15 -9.22
C ALA A 296 -2.39 -5.40 -8.17
N ALA A 297 -2.29 -4.81 -6.98
CA ALA A 297 -3.33 -4.91 -5.96
C ALA A 297 -4.59 -4.11 -6.32
N PHE A 298 -4.52 -3.19 -7.28
CA PHE A 298 -5.61 -2.27 -7.63
C PHE A 298 -6.06 -2.36 -9.11
N ALA A 299 -5.62 -3.36 -9.85
CA ALA A 299 -6.07 -3.59 -11.23
C ALA A 299 -7.45 -4.31 -11.23
N GLU A 300 -8.45 -3.68 -11.85
CA GLU A 300 -9.81 -4.21 -12.00
C GLU A 300 -9.84 -5.53 -12.79
N PRO A 301 -10.71 -6.50 -12.43
CA PRO A 301 -11.02 -7.59 -13.33
C PRO A 301 -11.84 -7.08 -14.52
N LYS A 302 -11.34 -7.36 -15.72
CA LYS A 302 -12.08 -7.20 -16.98
C LYS A 302 -13.43 -7.90 -16.87
N ALA A 303 -14.51 -7.14 -17.09
CA ALA A 303 -15.89 -7.60 -17.01
C ALA A 303 -16.09 -8.89 -17.82
N ALA A 304 -16.47 -9.97 -17.13
CA ALA A 304 -17.03 -11.14 -17.76
C ALA A 304 -18.47 -10.82 -18.19
N THR A 305 -18.73 -10.87 -19.49
CA THR A 305 -20.09 -10.88 -20.05
C THR A 305 -20.84 -12.10 -19.51
N PHE A 306 -21.83 -11.86 -18.65
CA PHE A 306 -22.81 -12.88 -18.28
C PHE A 306 -24.01 -12.79 -19.24
N SER A 307 -24.32 -13.92 -19.85
CA SER A 307 -25.56 -14.12 -20.61
C SER A 307 -26.75 -14.25 -19.65
N GLU A 308 -27.83 -13.59 -20.02
CA GLU A 308 -29.10 -13.48 -19.31
C GLU A 308 -29.83 -14.83 -19.19
N PRO A 309 -30.37 -15.19 -18.00
CA PRO A 309 -31.40 -16.20 -17.92
C PRO A 309 -32.79 -15.58 -17.75
N GLU A 310 -33.70 -16.16 -18.51
CA GLU A 310 -35.12 -15.89 -18.68
C GLU A 310 -35.94 -16.16 -17.40
N SER A 311 -36.90 -15.25 -17.13
CA SER A 311 -38.14 -15.37 -16.32
C SER A 311 -38.15 -16.12 -14.98
N ALA A 312 -38.45 -15.39 -13.90
CA ALA A 312 -39.55 -15.74 -12.97
C ALA A 312 -39.96 -14.57 -12.03
N THR A 313 -41.20 -14.12 -12.22
CA THR A 313 -42.17 -13.63 -11.21
C THR A 313 -41.84 -12.38 -10.37
N GLU A 314 -42.42 -11.24 -10.80
CA GLU A 314 -42.52 -9.98 -10.04
C GLU A 314 -43.52 -10.06 -8.86
N PRO A 315 -43.21 -9.48 -7.68
CA PRO A 315 -44.23 -8.98 -6.77
C PRO A 315 -44.67 -7.57 -7.18
N LYS A 316 -45.98 -7.40 -7.43
CA LYS A 316 -46.61 -6.09 -7.64
C LYS A 316 -46.59 -5.27 -6.36
N PHE A 317 -45.81 -4.20 -6.32
CA PHE A 317 -46.00 -3.10 -5.37
C PHE A 317 -46.81 -1.98 -6.02
N VAL A 318 -47.96 -1.69 -5.41
CA VAL A 318 -48.83 -0.57 -5.76
C VAL A 318 -48.41 0.62 -4.92
N SER A 319 -47.84 1.65 -5.55
CA SER A 319 -47.73 2.98 -4.95
C SER A 319 -48.11 4.02 -6.00
N ARG A 320 -49.33 4.56 -5.86
CA ARG A 320 -49.85 5.66 -6.69
C ARG A 320 -49.07 6.93 -6.31
N PRO A 321 -48.33 7.58 -7.23
CA PRO A 321 -47.67 8.84 -6.88
C PRO A 321 -48.74 9.94 -6.72
N VAL A 322 -48.80 10.55 -5.54
CA VAL A 322 -49.52 11.81 -5.32
C VAL A 322 -48.66 12.91 -5.93
N ILE A 323 -49.08 13.46 -7.06
CA ILE A 323 -48.45 14.62 -7.69
C ILE A 323 -48.96 15.88 -6.98
N GLN A 324 -48.14 16.47 -6.11
CA GLN A 324 -48.36 17.85 -5.66
C GLN A 324 -47.70 18.83 -6.64
N PRO A 325 -48.45 19.78 -7.24
CA PRO A 325 -47.85 20.84 -8.04
C PRO A 325 -47.17 21.87 -7.11
N VAL A 326 -45.85 21.93 -7.18
CA VAL A 326 -45.05 22.99 -6.53
C VAL A 326 -45.11 24.25 -7.42
N PRO A 327 -45.35 25.46 -6.87
CA PRO A 327 -45.43 26.67 -7.68
C PRO A 327 -44.07 27.00 -8.32
N ALA A 328 -44.09 27.28 -9.61
CA ALA A 328 -42.92 27.68 -10.39
C ALA A 328 -42.32 28.97 -9.85
N ARG A 329 -41.11 28.87 -9.27
CA ARG A 329 -40.29 30.03 -8.93
C ARG A 329 -39.88 30.71 -10.23
N LYS A 330 -40.35 31.94 -10.46
CA LYS A 330 -39.90 32.80 -11.56
C LYS A 330 -38.37 32.90 -11.51
N VAL A 331 -37.71 32.28 -12.48
CA VAL A 331 -36.29 32.47 -12.73
C VAL A 331 -36.13 33.91 -13.20
N ALA A 332 -35.56 34.75 -12.35
CA ALA A 332 -35.09 36.06 -12.77
C ALA A 332 -34.06 35.83 -13.87
N GLN A 333 -34.37 36.29 -15.08
CA GLN A 333 -33.44 36.31 -16.20
C GLN A 333 -32.25 37.20 -15.83
N ASN A 334 -31.19 36.59 -15.31
CA ASN A 334 -29.92 37.26 -15.16
C ASN A 334 -29.37 37.44 -16.58
N ARG A 335 -29.56 38.65 -17.14
CA ARG A 335 -28.86 39.09 -18.35
C ARG A 335 -27.37 39.19 -18.01
N GLN A 336 -26.67 38.07 -18.05
CA GLN A 336 -25.22 38.10 -18.19
C GLN A 336 -24.92 38.48 -19.63
N ALA A 337 -24.59 39.76 -19.80
CA ALA A 337 -23.92 40.23 -20.99
C ALA A 337 -22.64 39.40 -21.18
N SER A 338 -22.58 38.69 -22.31
CA SER A 338 -21.36 38.10 -22.83
C SER A 338 -20.35 39.23 -23.08
N ARG A 339 -19.45 39.46 -22.12
CA ARG A 339 -18.23 40.23 -22.38
C ARG A 339 -17.37 39.39 -23.33
N PRO A 340 -16.82 39.98 -24.41
CA PRO A 340 -15.93 39.24 -25.27
C PRO A 340 -14.70 38.81 -24.46
N VAL A 341 -14.39 37.52 -24.50
CA VAL A 341 -13.12 36.97 -24.04
C VAL A 341 -12.06 37.61 -24.92
N ALA A 342 -11.32 38.57 -24.36
CA ALA A 342 -10.12 39.09 -24.99
C ALA A 342 -9.12 37.95 -25.09
N GLN A 343 -8.88 37.45 -26.30
CA GLN A 343 -7.76 36.56 -26.58
C GLN A 343 -6.48 37.27 -26.14
N HIS A 344 -5.82 36.73 -25.12
CA HIS A 344 -4.52 37.22 -24.70
C HIS A 344 -3.50 36.78 -25.75
N THR A 345 -3.14 37.72 -26.63
CA THR A 345 -2.00 37.57 -27.53
C THR A 345 -0.75 37.33 -26.70
N ALA A 346 -0.09 36.21 -26.99
CA ALA A 346 1.13 35.78 -26.35
C ALA A 346 2.30 36.77 -26.58
N SER A 347 3.25 36.68 -25.65
CA SER A 347 4.67 37.00 -25.78
C SER A 347 5.05 38.46 -26.07
N LYS A 348 5.28 39.23 -24.99
CA LYS A 348 6.38 40.21 -24.98
C LYS A 348 7.68 39.47 -24.62
N SER A 349 8.76 39.80 -25.32
CA SER A 349 10.12 39.31 -25.06
C SER A 349 10.57 39.60 -23.61
N LEU A 350 11.46 38.76 -23.06
CA LEU A 350 11.98 38.88 -21.69
C LEU A 350 12.49 40.29 -21.34
N GLU A 351 13.06 40.99 -22.33
CA GLU A 351 13.60 42.36 -22.23
C GLU A 351 12.55 43.40 -21.79
N GLU A 352 11.26 43.18 -22.04
CA GLU A 352 10.17 44.09 -21.63
C GLU A 352 9.25 43.50 -20.56
N SER A 353 9.54 42.28 -20.10
CA SER A 353 8.72 41.63 -19.07
C SER A 353 9.02 42.26 -17.71
N THR A 354 7.99 42.87 -17.10
CA THR A 354 8.16 43.62 -15.84
C THR A 354 7.80 42.80 -14.62
N HIS A 355 7.04 41.70 -14.80
CA HIS A 355 6.48 40.93 -13.70
C HIS A 355 6.66 39.42 -13.92
N LEU A 356 6.86 38.72 -12.81
CA LEU A 356 6.84 37.27 -12.71
C LEU A 356 5.66 36.83 -11.84
N VAL A 357 5.16 35.63 -12.09
CA VAL A 357 4.08 35.02 -11.31
C VAL A 357 4.61 33.77 -10.63
N GLN A 358 4.78 33.81 -9.31
CA GLN A 358 5.13 32.64 -8.52
C GLN A 358 3.92 31.71 -8.42
N LEU A 359 4.09 30.48 -8.90
CA LEU A 359 3.09 29.43 -8.90
C LEU A 359 3.26 28.45 -7.73
N GLY A 360 4.48 28.32 -7.18
CA GLY A 360 4.73 27.41 -6.06
C GLY A 360 6.10 27.60 -5.40
N SER A 361 6.30 26.93 -4.27
CA SER A 361 7.56 26.86 -3.53
C SER A 361 7.76 25.43 -3.05
N PHE A 362 8.87 24.80 -3.42
CA PHE A 362 9.12 23.38 -3.17
C PHE A 362 10.40 23.17 -2.38
N SER A 363 10.53 22.03 -1.69
CA SER A 363 11.69 21.69 -0.85
C SER A 363 12.89 21.14 -1.62
N SER A 364 12.78 20.91 -2.93
CA SER A 364 13.89 20.50 -3.80
C SER A 364 13.75 21.03 -5.23
N GLU A 365 14.88 21.13 -5.94
CA GLU A 365 14.92 21.51 -7.35
C GLU A 365 14.16 20.53 -8.24
N ALA A 366 14.35 19.22 -8.01
CA ALA A 366 13.66 18.17 -8.75
C ALA A 366 12.13 18.19 -8.55
N SER A 367 11.64 18.56 -7.36
CA SER A 367 10.19 18.78 -7.15
C SER A 367 9.68 20.02 -7.87
N ALA A 368 10.47 21.08 -7.95
CA ALA A 368 10.12 22.31 -8.65
C ALA A 368 9.97 22.08 -10.17
N GLU A 369 10.89 21.32 -10.78
CA GLU A 369 10.81 20.94 -12.20
C GLU A 369 9.61 20.04 -12.51
N ARG A 370 9.32 19.06 -11.65
CA ARG A 370 8.15 18.19 -11.78
C ARG A 370 6.85 19.00 -11.66
N ALA A 371 6.79 19.94 -10.72
CA ALA A 371 5.64 20.79 -10.52
C ALA A 371 5.35 21.68 -11.74
N TRP A 372 6.37 22.20 -12.44
CA TRP A 372 6.16 22.95 -13.67
C TRP A 372 5.42 22.14 -14.74
N LYS A 373 5.79 20.87 -14.93
CA LYS A 373 5.07 19.98 -15.86
C LYS A 373 3.60 19.84 -15.49
N ILE A 374 3.30 19.75 -14.19
CA ILE A 374 1.92 19.69 -13.68
C ILE A 374 1.18 21.00 -13.95
N PHE A 375 1.80 22.16 -13.70
CA PHE A 375 1.20 23.47 -13.99
C PHE A 375 0.90 23.65 -15.48
N VAL A 376 1.81 23.22 -16.36
CA VAL A 376 1.63 23.25 -17.82
C VAL A 376 0.52 22.30 -18.28
N MET A 377 0.37 21.13 -17.67
CA MET A 377 -0.73 20.20 -17.98
C MET A 377 -2.09 20.77 -17.56
N ARG A 378 -2.17 21.44 -16.41
CA ARG A 378 -3.41 22.04 -15.89
C ARG A 378 -3.78 23.35 -16.59
N ASN A 379 -2.77 24.14 -16.98
CA ASN A 379 -2.93 25.41 -17.67
C ASN A 379 -2.07 25.39 -18.95
N PRO A 380 -2.61 24.91 -20.09
CA PRO A 380 -1.88 24.82 -21.35
C PRO A 380 -1.30 26.16 -21.83
N GLU A 381 -1.87 27.29 -21.41
CA GLU A 381 -1.36 28.63 -21.70
C GLU A 381 0.04 28.88 -21.14
N LEU A 382 0.44 28.18 -20.06
CA LEU A 382 1.76 28.29 -19.45
C LEU A 382 2.90 27.78 -20.35
N LYS A 383 2.59 27.01 -21.41
CA LYS A 383 3.59 26.56 -22.41
C LYS A 383 4.27 27.72 -23.13
N ASN A 384 3.62 28.87 -23.20
CA ASN A 384 4.11 30.05 -23.90
C ASN A 384 4.95 30.96 -22.99
N TYR A 385 5.19 30.55 -21.74
CA TYR A 385 5.92 31.33 -20.74
C TYR A 385 7.15 30.56 -20.27
N GLU A 386 8.18 31.28 -19.87
CA GLU A 386 9.43 30.67 -19.40
C GLU A 386 9.34 30.27 -17.93
N MET A 387 9.84 29.08 -17.60
CA MET A 387 9.97 28.60 -16.24
C MET A 387 11.22 29.21 -15.59
N VAL A 388 11.03 29.94 -14.49
CA VAL A 388 12.12 30.47 -13.67
C VAL A 388 12.09 29.82 -12.30
N ILE A 389 13.15 29.10 -11.93
CA ILE A 389 13.33 28.52 -10.60
C ILE A 389 14.29 29.40 -9.81
N THR A 390 13.80 29.99 -8.71
CA THR A 390 14.62 30.83 -7.82
C THR A 390 14.84 30.12 -6.49
N PRO A 391 16.08 29.80 -6.11
CA PRO A 391 16.37 29.29 -4.76
C PRO A 391 16.10 30.38 -3.73
N ALA A 392 15.50 30.02 -2.59
CA ALA A 392 15.17 30.94 -1.53
C ALA A 392 15.30 30.29 -0.15
N VAL A 393 15.75 31.05 0.85
CA VAL A 393 15.75 30.62 2.25
C VAL A 393 14.68 31.37 3.02
N VAL A 394 13.76 30.61 3.61
CA VAL A 394 12.67 31.15 4.42
C VAL A 394 12.74 30.47 5.78
N ARG A 395 12.96 31.26 6.84
CA ARG A 395 13.06 30.75 8.24
C ARG A 395 14.08 29.61 8.42
N GLY A 396 15.22 29.70 7.73
CA GLY A 396 16.31 28.71 7.84
C GLY A 396 16.13 27.43 7.02
N LYS A 397 15.06 27.31 6.23
CA LYS A 397 14.83 26.18 5.31
C LYS A 397 15.02 26.60 3.85
N ASN A 398 15.60 25.72 3.04
CA ASN A 398 15.82 25.93 1.60
C ASN A 398 14.57 25.59 0.80
N TYR A 399 14.19 26.48 -0.10
CA TYR A 399 13.06 26.33 -1.02
C TYR A 399 13.47 26.68 -2.44
N TRP A 400 12.80 26.08 -3.41
CA TRP A 400 12.90 26.37 -4.83
C TRP A 400 11.55 26.90 -5.30
N ARG A 401 11.52 28.20 -5.61
CA ARG A 401 10.31 28.90 -6.02
C ARG A 401 10.16 28.80 -7.53
N VAL A 402 9.03 28.26 -7.99
CA VAL A 402 8.70 28.16 -9.41
C VAL A 402 7.88 29.37 -9.79
N ALA A 403 8.35 30.13 -10.78
CA ALA A 403 7.63 31.25 -11.34
C ALA A 403 7.56 31.15 -12.86
N ALA A 404 6.48 31.69 -13.43
CA ALA A 404 6.38 31.94 -14.86
C ALA A 404 6.84 33.39 -15.13
N ALA A 405 7.75 33.56 -16.08
CA ALA A 405 8.22 34.88 -16.55
C ALA A 405 7.54 35.28 -17.86
N GLY A 406 7.63 36.57 -18.23
CA GLY A 406 7.05 37.08 -19.47
C GLY A 406 5.74 37.87 -19.30
N PHE A 407 5.43 38.36 -18.09
CA PHE A 407 4.19 39.11 -17.84
C PHE A 407 4.40 40.61 -17.73
N ASP A 408 3.37 41.36 -18.11
CA ASP A 408 3.17 42.74 -17.68
C ASP A 408 2.34 42.76 -16.37
N LYS A 409 2.30 43.92 -15.70
CA LYS A 409 1.60 44.08 -14.42
C LYS A 409 0.13 43.63 -14.46
N ARG A 410 -0.57 43.88 -15.57
CA ARG A 410 -2.00 43.57 -15.71
C ARG A 410 -2.22 42.10 -16.03
N SER A 411 -1.45 41.52 -16.96
CA SER A 411 -1.53 40.09 -17.28
C SER A 411 -1.12 39.21 -16.10
N ALA A 412 -0.08 39.58 -15.35
CA ALA A 412 0.33 38.89 -14.12
C ALA A 412 -0.79 38.87 -13.06
N GLY A 413 -1.46 40.01 -12.85
CA GLY A 413 -2.57 40.14 -11.91
C GLY A 413 -3.79 39.31 -12.31
N ASN A 414 -4.12 39.27 -13.61
CA ASN A 414 -5.23 38.49 -14.14
C ASN A 414 -5.00 36.98 -14.00
N LEU A 415 -3.81 36.50 -14.39
CA LEU A 415 -3.43 35.10 -14.20
C LEU A 415 -3.52 34.72 -12.72
N CYS A 416 -2.98 35.58 -11.85
CA CYS A 416 -2.97 35.30 -10.42
C CYS A 416 -4.36 35.29 -9.79
N SER A 417 -5.26 36.15 -10.27
CA SER A 417 -6.66 36.17 -9.83
C SER A 417 -7.39 34.90 -10.27
N ASN A 418 -7.12 34.42 -11.49
CA ASN A 418 -7.67 33.16 -12.00
C ASN A 418 -7.14 31.94 -11.24
N VAL A 419 -5.83 31.90 -10.95
CA VAL A 419 -5.24 30.81 -10.15
C VAL A 419 -5.81 30.80 -8.73
N LYS A 420 -6.01 31.98 -8.12
CA LYS A 420 -6.64 32.12 -6.81
C LYS A 420 -8.12 31.72 -6.79
N SER A 421 -8.87 31.98 -7.87
CA SER A 421 -10.28 31.55 -7.94
C SER A 421 -10.44 30.03 -7.99
N HIS A 422 -9.39 29.30 -8.35
CA HIS A 422 -9.33 27.84 -8.29
C HIS A 422 -8.72 27.31 -6.97
N GLY A 423 -8.54 28.17 -5.97
CA GLY A 423 -8.07 27.79 -4.64
C GLY A 423 -6.56 27.65 -4.49
N HIS A 424 -5.77 28.00 -5.50
CA HIS A 424 -4.31 27.88 -5.46
C HIS A 424 -3.61 29.18 -5.03
N GLY A 425 -2.50 29.02 -4.31
CA GLY A 425 -1.63 30.14 -3.96
C GLY A 425 -0.95 30.73 -5.20
N CYS A 426 -1.03 32.05 -5.35
CA CYS A 426 -0.32 32.75 -6.41
C CYS A 426 0.16 34.13 -5.94
N ILE A 427 1.38 34.50 -6.36
CA ILE A 427 1.99 35.79 -6.07
C ILE A 427 2.57 36.39 -7.35
N ALA A 428 2.01 37.50 -7.81
CA ALA A 428 2.62 38.32 -8.86
C ALA A 428 3.57 39.34 -8.22
N TYR A 429 4.79 39.45 -8.74
CA TYR A 429 5.82 40.37 -8.25
C TYR A 429 6.63 40.96 -9.40
N ALA A 430 7.24 42.12 -9.19
CA ALA A 430 8.03 42.79 -10.21
C ALA A 430 9.42 42.12 -10.33
N ALA A 431 9.94 42.01 -11.56
CA ALA A 431 11.21 41.33 -11.84
C ALA A 431 12.41 41.99 -11.13
N ASP A 432 12.34 43.30 -10.92
CA ASP A 432 13.34 44.12 -10.22
C ASP A 432 13.23 44.03 -8.68
N ARG A 433 12.18 43.40 -8.15
CA ARG A 433 11.90 43.29 -6.71
C ARG A 433 11.60 41.83 -6.35
N PRO A 434 12.64 40.97 -6.27
CA PRO A 434 12.46 39.57 -5.96
C PRO A 434 11.87 39.37 -4.56
N LEU A 435 11.20 38.24 -4.37
CA LEU A 435 10.54 37.92 -3.11
C LEU A 435 11.55 37.68 -1.97
N PRO A 436 11.17 37.95 -0.71
CA PRO A 436 12.07 37.81 0.43
C PRO A 436 12.74 36.44 0.52
N GLY A 437 14.05 36.44 0.78
CA GLY A 437 14.85 35.23 0.91
C GLY A 437 15.38 34.66 -0.40
N ALA A 438 15.08 35.27 -1.56
CA ALA A 438 15.65 34.86 -2.84
C ALA A 438 17.18 34.96 -2.84
N MET A 439 17.84 33.88 -3.26
CA MET A 439 19.28 33.83 -3.47
C MET A 439 19.60 34.19 -4.94
N PRO A 440 20.69 34.93 -5.19
CA PRO A 440 21.14 35.16 -6.55
C PRO A 440 21.47 33.82 -7.23
N ALA A 441 21.09 33.67 -8.50
CA ALA A 441 21.47 32.52 -9.30
C ALA A 441 23.00 32.39 -9.33
N ARG A 442 23.53 31.15 -9.27
CA ARG A 442 24.98 30.88 -9.37
C ARG A 442 25.51 31.52 -10.67
N GLY A 443 26.17 32.67 -10.54
CA GLY A 443 26.77 33.39 -11.68
C GLY A 443 26.55 34.91 -11.70
N SER A 444 25.66 35.49 -10.90
CA SER A 444 25.50 36.96 -10.85
C SER A 444 26.31 37.59 -9.72
N SER A 445 27.45 38.18 -10.07
CA SER A 445 28.22 39.08 -9.20
C SER A 445 27.50 40.44 -9.13
N GLY A 446 26.77 40.73 -8.04
CA GLY A 446 26.15 42.03 -7.77
C GLY A 446 25.51 42.11 -6.37
N PRO A 447 25.56 43.27 -5.69
CA PRO A 447 25.89 43.33 -4.27
C PRO A 447 24.76 42.97 -3.30
N MET A 448 25.17 42.38 -2.18
CA MET A 448 24.37 42.21 -0.97
C MET A 448 23.83 43.55 -0.47
N MET A 449 22.56 43.56 -0.08
CA MET A 449 22.09 44.43 0.99
C MET A 449 21.33 43.58 2.00
N ALA A 450 22.06 43.14 3.02
CA ALA A 450 21.48 42.92 4.33
C ALA A 450 20.92 44.25 4.84
N ARG A 451 19.64 44.29 5.21
CA ARG A 451 19.15 45.30 6.15
C ARG A 451 18.29 44.65 7.22
N ARG A 452 18.56 45.15 8.43
CA ARG A 452 18.08 44.75 9.76
C ARG A 452 16.58 44.55 9.86
#